data_AF-A0A3N2QSK4-F1
#
_entry.id   AF-A0A3N2QSK4-F1
#
_cell.length_a   1.000
_cell.length_b   1.000
_cell.length_c   1.000
_cell.angle_alpha   90.00
_cell.angle_beta   90.00
_cell.angle_gamma   90.00
#
_symmetry.space_group_name_H-M   'P 1'
#
loop_
_entity.id
_entity.type
_entity.pdbx_description
1 polymer ?
#
loop_
_entity_poly.entity_id
_entity_poly.type
_entity_poly.pdbx_seq_one_letter_code
_entity_poly.pdbx_strand_id
1 'polypeptide(L)'
;MGLKAMLLFPWLMRFEVIRVLESNNMSLKSLFVGAALILGISPASYAYMISGGTDVGGLDTFVASTTQSVLGNANPTTEENWVESVLGYQVTYEDKTDPVDLFVTLESSTVVAFALTSMPSFFVVKDGQNFVLFNNNNSMDWGVLDLAQYFGVKKLDGLTFSHVTEFNGHSVSVPEPGSSALLGLGLLALVMLRLRSRSASV
;
A
#
# COMPACT_ATOMS: atom_id res chain seq x y z
N MET A 1 -30.55 -24.58 46.14
CA MET A 1 -30.51 -25.68 45.15
C MET A 1 -30.87 -25.05 43.81
N GLY A 2 -29.94 -24.70 42.94
CA GLY A 2 -29.00 -25.58 42.24
C GLY A 2 -29.20 -25.32 40.75
N LEU A 3 -28.61 -24.21 40.27
CA LEU A 3 -28.58 -23.80 38.87
C LEU A 3 -27.79 -24.85 38.07
N LYS A 4 -28.43 -25.51 37.11
CA LYS A 4 -27.75 -26.28 36.04
C LYS A 4 -27.98 -25.55 34.73
N ALA A 5 -27.10 -24.60 34.43
CA ALA A 5 -26.88 -24.11 33.08
C ALA A 5 -25.93 -25.11 32.39
N MET A 6 -26.39 -25.77 31.34
CA MET A 6 -25.58 -26.68 30.54
C MET A 6 -26.05 -26.63 29.08
N LEU A 7 -25.35 -25.78 28.31
CA LEU A 7 -24.84 -26.01 26.95
C LEU A 7 -25.76 -26.74 25.94
N LEU A 8 -26.35 -25.99 25.02
CA LEU A 8 -26.59 -26.41 23.63
C LEU A 8 -26.39 -25.23 22.64
N PHE A 9 -25.12 -24.91 22.37
CA PHE A 9 -24.60 -24.57 21.04
C PHE A 9 -25.07 -25.63 20.00
N PRO A 10 -24.91 -25.49 18.67
CA PRO A 10 -25.11 -24.41 17.72
C PRO A 10 -25.85 -24.98 16.48
N TRP A 11 -27.04 -25.56 16.68
CA TRP A 11 -27.66 -26.46 15.69
C TRP A 11 -28.64 -25.75 14.72
N LEU A 12 -29.03 -24.51 15.01
CA LEU A 12 -30.06 -23.79 14.25
C LEU A 12 -29.55 -23.00 13.04
N MET A 13 -28.27 -22.62 12.99
CA MET A 13 -27.71 -21.92 11.81
C MET A 13 -27.28 -22.87 10.67
N ARG A 14 -27.26 -24.18 10.89
CA ARG A 14 -26.84 -25.15 9.85
C ARG A 14 -27.94 -25.50 8.83
N PHE A 15 -29.20 -25.12 9.07
CA PHE A 15 -30.31 -25.55 8.20
C PHE A 15 -30.79 -24.49 7.19
N GLU A 16 -30.47 -23.21 7.37
CA GLU A 16 -30.90 -22.17 6.42
C GLU A 16 -29.98 -22.03 5.21
N VAL A 17 -28.66 -22.24 5.36
CA VAL A 17 -27.72 -22.23 4.22
C VAL A 17 -27.96 -23.42 3.29
N ILE A 18 -28.35 -24.58 3.83
CA ILE A 18 -28.56 -25.80 3.03
C ILE A 18 -29.85 -25.71 2.20
N ARG A 19 -30.93 -25.09 2.72
CA ARG A 19 -32.20 -24.96 1.97
C ARG A 19 -32.13 -23.98 0.79
N VAL A 20 -31.21 -23.02 0.79
CA VAL A 20 -31.05 -22.08 -0.35
C VAL A 20 -30.38 -22.74 -1.56
N LEU A 21 -29.59 -23.80 -1.34
CA LEU A 21 -28.90 -24.52 -2.42
C LEU A 21 -29.78 -25.58 -3.11
N GLU A 22 -30.81 -26.11 -2.44
CA GLU A 22 -31.71 -27.13 -3.03
C GLU A 22 -32.84 -26.53 -3.89
N SER A 23 -33.25 -25.27 -3.70
CA SER A 23 -34.40 -24.71 -4.43
C SER A 23 -34.06 -24.09 -5.78
N ASN A 24 -32.78 -23.84 -6.06
CA ASN A 24 -32.35 -23.18 -7.29
C ASN A 24 -31.49 -24.13 -8.11
N ASN A 25 -32.03 -24.52 -9.27
CA ASN A 25 -31.39 -25.34 -10.30
C ASN A 25 -30.22 -24.57 -10.96
N MET A 26 -29.28 -24.07 -10.15
CA MET A 26 -28.13 -23.31 -10.61
C MET A 26 -27.09 -24.29 -11.15
N SER A 27 -26.97 -24.33 -12.47
CA SER A 27 -25.93 -25.08 -13.16
C SER A 27 -24.55 -24.70 -12.63
N LEU A 28 -23.61 -25.64 -12.50
CA LEU A 28 -22.20 -25.36 -12.19
C LEU A 28 -21.63 -24.23 -13.10
N LYS A 29 -22.16 -24.10 -14.33
CA LYS A 29 -21.84 -23.02 -15.28
C LYS A 29 -22.20 -21.63 -14.76
N SER A 30 -23.32 -21.46 -14.05
CA SER A 30 -23.72 -20.16 -13.49
C SER A 30 -22.88 -19.76 -12.27
N LEU A 31 -22.33 -20.73 -11.53
CA LEU A 31 -21.34 -20.47 -10.48
C LEU A 31 -20.01 -19.96 -11.06
N PHE A 32 -19.53 -20.53 -12.17
CA PHE A 32 -18.32 -20.05 -12.86
C PHE A 32 -18.51 -18.67 -13.49
N VAL A 33 -19.69 -18.38 -14.06
CA VAL A 33 -20.00 -17.04 -14.60
C VAL A 33 -20.08 -16.00 -13.48
N GLY A 34 -20.65 -16.36 -12.32
CA GLY A 34 -20.68 -15.48 -11.14
C GLY A 34 -19.28 -15.17 -10.60
N ALA A 35 -18.39 -16.18 -10.51
CA ALA A 35 -17.01 -15.98 -10.09
C ALA A 35 -16.19 -15.13 -11.07
N ALA A 36 -16.39 -15.31 -12.38
CA ALA A 36 -15.71 -14.51 -13.40
C ALA A 36 -16.14 -13.02 -13.40
N LEU A 37 -17.40 -12.74 -13.05
CA LEU A 37 -17.91 -11.36 -13.00
C LEU A 37 -17.36 -10.57 -11.80
N ILE A 38 -17.10 -11.26 -10.67
CA ILE A 38 -16.57 -10.62 -9.44
C ILE A 38 -15.07 -10.32 -9.56
N LEU A 39 -14.33 -11.07 -10.38
CA LEU A 39 -12.89 -10.84 -10.62
C LEU A 39 -12.60 -9.72 -11.64
N GLY A 40 -13.63 -9.17 -12.31
CA GLY A 40 -13.47 -8.18 -13.38
C GLY A 40 -13.47 -6.71 -12.93
N ILE A 41 -13.77 -6.43 -11.66
CA ILE A 41 -13.83 -5.05 -11.13
C ILE A 41 -12.71 -4.88 -10.11
N SER A 42 -11.46 -4.87 -10.58
CA SER A 42 -10.39 -4.25 -9.80
C SER A 42 -10.30 -2.78 -10.22
N PRO A 43 -10.26 -1.81 -9.29
CA PRO A 43 -9.92 -0.43 -9.65
C PRO A 43 -8.55 -0.44 -10.32
N ALA A 44 -8.40 0.33 -11.40
CA ALA A 44 -7.10 0.55 -12.01
C ALA A 44 -6.22 1.31 -11.01
N SER A 45 -5.22 0.64 -10.43
CA SER A 45 -4.17 1.30 -9.68
C SER A 45 -3.15 1.84 -10.68
N TYR A 46 -2.99 3.16 -10.72
CA TYR A 46 -1.91 3.78 -11.46
C TYR A 46 -0.65 3.75 -10.59
N ALA A 47 0.39 3.12 -11.11
CA ALA A 47 1.71 3.03 -10.51
C ALA A 47 2.71 3.81 -11.38
N TYR A 48 3.67 4.45 -10.72
CA TYR A 48 4.83 5.05 -11.34
C TYR A 48 6.00 4.08 -11.29
N MET A 49 6.86 4.17 -12.29
CA MET A 49 8.04 3.32 -12.42
C MET A 49 9.28 4.19 -12.39
N ILE A 50 10.33 3.74 -11.72
CA ILE A 50 11.66 4.36 -11.79
C ILE A 50 12.57 3.57 -12.72
N SER A 51 13.68 4.20 -13.13
CA SER A 51 14.71 3.56 -13.93
C SER A 51 15.16 2.24 -13.27
N GLY A 52 15.13 1.15 -14.03
CA GLY A 52 15.36 -0.21 -13.51
C GLY A 52 14.09 -1.07 -13.45
N GLY A 53 12.92 -0.49 -13.72
CA GLY A 53 11.65 -1.22 -13.77
C GLY A 53 11.05 -1.51 -12.40
N THR A 54 11.45 -0.77 -11.38
CA THR A 54 10.88 -0.83 -10.03
C THR A 54 9.59 -0.03 -9.98
N ASP A 55 8.51 -0.68 -9.56
CA ASP A 55 7.22 -0.05 -9.24
C ASP A 55 7.33 0.66 -7.88
N VAL A 56 7.07 1.96 -7.86
CA VAL A 56 7.12 2.81 -6.66
C VAL A 56 5.72 3.20 -6.17
N GLY A 57 4.66 2.66 -6.76
CA GLY A 57 3.28 2.97 -6.43
C GLY A 57 2.78 4.28 -7.04
N GLY A 58 1.71 4.83 -6.48
CA GLY A 58 1.09 6.06 -6.98
C GLY A 58 1.41 7.28 -6.12
N LEU A 59 0.88 8.43 -6.55
CA LEU A 59 1.19 9.73 -5.97
C LEU A 59 0.59 9.91 -4.57
N ASP A 60 1.41 10.38 -3.62
CA ASP A 60 1.00 10.57 -2.23
C ASP A 60 0.17 11.83 -2.01
N THR A 61 -0.72 11.76 -1.02
CA THR A 61 -1.70 12.81 -0.78
C THR A 61 -1.13 13.88 0.15
N PHE A 62 -1.12 15.13 -0.30
CA PHE A 62 -0.78 16.26 0.55
C PHE A 62 -1.80 16.44 1.68
N VAL A 63 -1.29 16.65 2.89
CA VAL A 63 -2.11 16.89 4.09
C VAL A 63 -1.97 18.34 4.55
N ALA A 64 -0.74 18.79 4.80
CA ALA A 64 -0.47 20.13 5.32
C ALA A 64 0.97 20.57 5.05
N SER A 65 1.23 21.87 5.18
CA SER A 65 2.58 22.43 5.13
C SER A 65 2.78 23.50 6.20
N THR A 66 4.00 23.60 6.71
CA THR A 66 4.43 24.67 7.62
C THR A 66 5.84 25.15 7.26
N THR A 67 6.30 26.19 7.96
CA THR A 67 7.65 26.74 7.79
C THR A 67 8.45 26.62 9.08
N GLN A 68 9.77 26.58 8.96
CA GLN A 68 10.71 26.60 10.10
C GLN A 68 10.46 27.78 11.03
N SER A 69 10.00 28.92 10.52
CA SER A 69 9.66 30.09 11.33
C SER A 69 8.49 29.85 12.27
N VAL A 70 7.59 28.93 11.93
CA VAL A 70 6.44 28.54 12.76
C VAL A 70 6.84 27.47 13.78
N LEU A 71 7.64 26.48 13.35
CA LEU A 71 8.11 25.41 14.24
C LEU A 71 9.18 25.89 15.23
N GLY A 72 9.94 26.93 14.90
CA GLY A 72 11.04 27.46 15.72
C GLY A 72 12.30 26.57 15.71
N ASN A 73 12.14 25.24 15.78
CA ASN A 73 13.22 24.27 15.61
C ASN A 73 12.74 23.02 14.84
N ALA A 74 13.69 22.25 14.31
CA ALA A 74 13.45 21.02 13.54
C ALA A 74 13.93 19.80 14.33
N ASN A 75 13.55 19.72 15.61
CA ASN A 75 13.85 18.56 16.43
C ASN A 75 12.71 17.54 16.29
N PRO A 76 12.97 16.24 16.52
CA PRO A 76 11.96 15.19 16.39
C PRO A 76 10.66 15.49 17.15
N THR A 77 10.77 15.95 18.39
CA THR A 77 9.62 16.24 19.26
C THR A 77 8.75 17.39 18.74
N THR A 78 9.33 18.44 18.18
CA THR A 78 8.56 19.56 17.61
C THR A 78 7.91 19.18 16.29
N GLU A 79 8.59 18.39 15.46
CA GLU A 79 8.01 17.85 14.23
C GLU A 79 6.83 16.93 14.55
N GLU A 80 7.00 16.02 15.51
CA GLU A 80 5.95 15.12 16.02
C GLU A 80 4.75 15.90 16.56
N ASN A 81 4.96 16.83 17.50
CA ASN A 81 3.88 17.67 18.05
C ASN A 81 3.12 18.45 16.97
N TRP A 82 3.82 18.94 15.93
CA TRP A 82 3.17 19.61 14.82
C TRP A 82 2.32 18.65 14.00
N VAL A 83 2.84 17.47 13.65
CA VAL A 83 2.08 16.45 12.92
C VAL A 83 0.86 16.00 13.73
N GLU A 84 1.00 15.77 15.03
CA GLU A 84 -0.11 15.47 15.94
C GLU A 84 -1.16 16.58 15.94
N SER A 85 -0.74 17.85 15.93
CA SER A 85 -1.65 19.00 15.89
C SER A 85 -2.44 19.10 14.58
N VAL A 86 -1.84 18.66 13.46
CA VAL A 86 -2.49 18.64 12.15
C VAL A 86 -3.47 17.48 12.04
N LEU A 87 -3.08 16.30 12.53
CA LEU A 87 -3.85 15.07 12.41
C LEU A 87 -4.94 14.92 13.49
N GLY A 88 -4.77 15.57 14.64
CA GLY A 88 -5.70 15.51 15.77
C GLY A 88 -5.59 14.25 16.63
N TYR A 89 -4.51 13.48 16.49
CA TYR A 89 -4.21 12.29 17.29
C TYR A 89 -2.69 12.08 17.40
N GLN A 90 -2.28 11.22 18.34
CA GLN A 90 -0.86 10.96 18.60
C GLN A 90 -0.24 10.10 17.51
N VAL A 91 0.98 10.46 17.10
CA VAL A 91 1.76 9.70 16.11
C VAL A 91 3.10 9.31 16.72
N THR A 92 3.64 8.18 16.30
CA THR A 92 4.97 7.73 16.72
C THR A 92 5.99 8.16 15.68
N TYR A 93 7.02 8.88 16.13
CA TYR A 93 8.23 9.09 15.33
C TYR A 93 8.97 7.76 15.14
N GLU A 94 9.22 7.36 13.88
CA GLU A 94 9.94 6.11 13.59
C GLU A 94 11.39 6.38 13.23
N ASP A 95 11.61 7.07 12.11
CA ASP A 95 12.94 7.23 11.54
C ASP A 95 13.08 8.55 10.78
N LYS A 96 14.33 8.89 10.48
CA LYS A 96 14.69 10.04 9.67
C LYS A 96 15.83 9.70 8.73
N THR A 97 15.59 9.99 7.45
CA THR A 97 16.54 9.78 6.37
C THR A 97 17.15 11.12 5.94
N ASP A 98 18.49 11.22 6.03
CA ASP A 98 19.30 12.38 5.65
C ASP A 98 20.73 11.92 5.25
N PRO A 99 21.18 12.15 4.00
CA PRO A 99 20.47 12.74 2.87
C PRO A 99 19.48 11.77 2.22
N VAL A 100 18.52 12.31 1.46
CA VAL A 100 17.49 11.51 0.76
C VAL A 100 17.82 11.39 -0.72
N ASP A 101 17.92 10.16 -1.21
CA ASP A 101 18.11 9.89 -2.64
C ASP A 101 16.79 10.02 -3.40
N LEU A 102 16.80 10.86 -4.43
CA LEU A 102 15.64 11.14 -5.28
C LEU A 102 15.76 10.44 -6.63
N PHE A 103 14.70 9.74 -7.00
CA PHE A 103 14.56 9.05 -8.28
C PHE A 103 13.44 9.69 -9.09
N VAL A 104 13.75 10.16 -10.29
CA VAL A 104 12.73 10.68 -11.21
C VAL A 104 11.99 9.50 -11.84
N THR A 105 10.67 9.59 -11.92
CA THR A 105 9.85 8.53 -12.54
C THR A 105 9.91 8.59 -14.06
N LEU A 106 9.65 7.44 -14.71
CA LEU A 106 9.72 7.31 -16.17
C LEU A 106 8.51 7.96 -16.85
N GLU A 107 7.37 8.04 -16.16
CA GLU A 107 6.13 8.58 -16.68
C GLU A 107 6.10 10.11 -16.66
N SER A 108 6.79 10.75 -15.71
CA SER A 108 6.84 12.21 -15.60
C SER A 108 8.15 12.70 -15.00
N SER A 109 8.73 13.71 -15.64
CA SER A 109 9.92 14.40 -15.11
C SER A 109 9.64 15.30 -13.90
N THR A 110 8.37 15.52 -13.54
CA THR A 110 7.98 16.32 -12.36
C THR A 110 7.68 15.47 -11.14
N VAL A 111 7.49 14.16 -11.35
CA VAL A 111 7.20 13.21 -10.28
C VAL A 111 8.51 12.56 -9.86
N VAL A 112 8.77 12.60 -8.56
CA VAL A 112 9.93 11.95 -7.95
C VAL A 112 9.48 10.96 -6.90
N ALA A 113 10.26 9.91 -6.76
CA ALA A 113 10.12 8.89 -5.76
C ALA A 113 11.38 8.81 -4.91
N PHE A 114 11.22 8.43 -3.65
CA PHE A 114 12.33 8.12 -2.74
C PHE A 114 11.96 6.92 -1.89
N ALA A 115 12.97 6.13 -1.52
CA ALA A 115 12.77 4.97 -0.68
C ALA A 115 12.57 5.42 0.77
N LEU A 116 11.59 4.82 1.44
CA LEU A 116 11.36 4.98 2.87
C LEU A 116 12.06 3.84 3.61
N THR A 117 12.53 4.12 4.83
CA THR A 117 13.23 3.12 5.65
C THR A 117 12.24 2.24 6.42
N SER A 118 11.08 2.80 6.76
CA SER A 118 9.93 2.10 7.35
C SER A 118 8.72 2.12 6.40
N MET A 119 7.61 1.52 6.83
CA MET A 119 6.29 1.58 6.17
C MET A 119 5.41 2.68 6.79
N PRO A 120 5.79 3.97 6.79
CA PRO A 120 5.06 4.98 7.52
C PRO A 120 3.72 5.25 6.86
N SER A 121 2.70 5.47 7.69
CA SER A 121 1.42 6.00 7.20
C SER A 121 1.56 7.48 6.79
N PHE A 122 2.47 8.21 7.42
CA PHE A 122 2.71 9.62 7.12
C PHE A 122 4.19 9.93 7.09
N PHE A 123 4.60 10.82 6.19
CA PHE A 123 5.97 11.30 6.14
C PHE A 123 6.00 12.82 5.93
N VAL A 124 7.03 13.44 6.46
CA VAL A 124 7.28 14.87 6.31
C VAL A 124 8.53 15.06 5.46
N VAL A 125 8.38 15.82 4.38
CA VAL A 125 9.50 16.23 3.52
C VAL A 125 9.95 17.62 3.92
N LYS A 126 11.24 17.78 4.20
CA LYS A 126 11.85 19.08 4.46
C LYS A 126 12.67 19.58 3.27
N ASP A 127 12.35 20.80 2.86
CA ASP A 127 13.06 21.52 1.81
C ASP A 127 13.55 22.86 2.35
N GLY A 128 14.72 22.82 3.00
CA GLY A 128 15.36 23.95 3.64
C GLY A 128 14.54 24.52 4.80
N GLN A 129 13.64 25.45 4.50
CA GLN A 129 12.79 26.15 5.49
C GLN A 129 11.33 25.67 5.49
N ASN A 130 10.92 24.83 4.54
CA ASN A 130 9.54 24.36 4.45
C ASN A 130 9.44 22.90 4.87
N PHE A 131 8.33 22.58 5.54
CA PHE A 131 7.96 21.24 5.96
C PHE A 131 6.62 20.91 5.34
N VAL A 132 6.54 19.76 4.69
CA VAL A 132 5.32 19.33 4.01
C VAL A 132 4.99 17.92 4.46
N LEU A 133 3.78 17.75 5.01
CA LEU A 133 3.24 16.48 5.47
C LEU A 133 2.43 15.83 4.36
N PHE A 134 2.76 14.56 4.09
CA PHE A 134 2.07 13.71 3.14
C PHE A 134 1.53 12.46 3.83
N ASN A 135 0.44 11.95 3.27
CA ASN A 135 -0.16 10.67 3.63
C ASN A 135 0.25 9.64 2.58
N ASN A 136 0.91 8.56 3.04
CA ASN A 136 1.36 7.47 2.21
C ASN A 136 0.21 6.48 1.98
N ASN A 137 -0.47 6.62 0.85
CA ASN A 137 -1.69 5.86 0.56
C ASN A 137 -1.47 4.68 -0.39
N ASN A 138 -0.40 4.70 -1.19
CA ASN A 138 -0.28 3.79 -2.32
C ASN A 138 0.86 2.77 -2.16
N SER A 139 2.02 3.20 -1.69
CA SER A 139 3.19 2.33 -1.53
C SER A 139 3.88 2.68 -0.24
N MET A 140 3.63 1.90 0.82
CA MET A 140 4.18 2.24 2.13
C MET A 140 5.72 2.21 2.19
N ASP A 141 6.37 1.58 1.19
CA ASP A 141 7.83 1.50 1.07
C ASP A 141 8.45 2.67 0.27
N TRP A 142 7.63 3.47 -0.43
CA TRP A 142 8.09 4.56 -1.31
C TRP A 142 7.27 5.82 -1.11
N GLY A 143 7.93 6.97 -1.00
CA GLY A 143 7.26 8.27 -1.09
C GLY A 143 7.29 8.78 -2.53
N VAL A 144 6.12 9.04 -3.13
CA VAL A 144 5.98 9.54 -4.51
C VAL A 144 5.26 10.89 -4.50
N LEU A 145 5.93 11.93 -5.00
CA LEU A 145 5.40 13.29 -5.00
C LEU A 145 5.61 14.01 -6.33
N ASP A 146 4.67 14.90 -6.66
CA ASP A 146 4.79 15.80 -7.82
C ASP A 146 5.33 17.17 -7.39
N LEU A 147 6.57 17.43 -7.77
CA LEU A 147 7.28 18.65 -7.45
C LEU A 147 6.65 19.89 -8.08
N ALA A 148 6.07 19.75 -9.27
CA ALA A 148 5.45 20.89 -9.95
C ALA A 148 4.20 21.35 -9.21
N GLN A 149 3.46 20.41 -8.62
CA GLN A 149 2.26 20.69 -7.83
C GLN A 149 2.59 21.40 -6.51
N TYR A 150 3.66 21.00 -5.83
CA TYR A 150 3.93 21.46 -4.46
C TYR A 150 4.99 22.56 -4.37
N PHE A 151 6.04 22.49 -5.18
CA PHE A 151 7.16 23.41 -5.15
C PHE A 151 7.23 24.34 -6.37
N GLY A 152 6.39 24.07 -7.37
CA GLY A 152 6.35 24.78 -8.65
C GLY A 152 7.51 24.39 -9.58
N VAL A 153 7.34 24.68 -10.87
CA VAL A 153 8.32 24.34 -11.93
C VAL A 153 9.73 24.92 -11.73
N LYS A 154 9.89 25.90 -10.83
CA LYS A 154 11.18 26.57 -10.57
C LYS A 154 12.14 25.75 -9.72
N LYS A 155 11.66 24.69 -9.04
CA LYS A 155 12.51 23.86 -8.18
C LYS A 155 13.06 22.60 -8.84
N LEU A 156 12.75 22.37 -10.12
CA LEU A 156 13.21 21.19 -10.86
C LEU A 156 14.75 21.12 -11.04
N ASP A 157 15.44 22.27 -11.05
CA ASP A 157 16.88 22.35 -11.38
C ASP A 157 17.86 22.24 -10.18
N GLY A 158 17.43 21.71 -9.03
CA GLY A 158 18.31 21.62 -7.85
C GLY A 158 17.68 20.97 -6.62
N LEU A 159 16.89 19.92 -6.83
CA LEU A 159 16.13 19.25 -5.79
C LEU A 159 17.07 18.57 -4.78
N THR A 160 17.23 19.18 -3.62
CA THR A 160 17.85 18.54 -2.47
C THR A 160 16.87 18.64 -1.32
N PHE A 161 16.20 17.54 -1.00
CA PHE A 161 15.53 17.44 0.29
C PHE A 161 16.59 17.38 1.38
N SER A 162 16.38 18.16 2.43
CA SER A 162 17.30 18.17 3.56
C SER A 162 17.14 16.88 4.36
N HIS A 163 15.90 16.48 4.65
CA HIS A 163 15.60 15.21 5.27
C HIS A 163 14.14 14.83 5.05
N VAL A 164 13.85 13.55 5.23
CA VAL A 164 12.50 13.01 5.34
C VAL A 164 12.33 12.41 6.73
N THR A 165 11.23 12.75 7.40
CA THR A 165 10.85 12.20 8.70
C THR A 165 9.65 11.28 8.53
N GLU A 166 9.69 10.11 9.14
CA GLU A 166 8.71 9.04 9.00
C GLU A 166 7.89 8.86 10.30
N PHE A 167 6.57 8.72 10.17
CA PHE A 167 5.64 8.59 11.30
C PHE A 167 4.71 7.40 11.14
N ASN A 168 4.42 6.72 12.26
CA ASN A 168 3.54 5.54 12.34
C ASN A 168 3.92 4.44 11.33
N GLY A 169 5.19 4.05 11.36
CA GLY A 169 5.74 3.04 10.47
C GLY A 169 6.00 1.71 11.17
N HIS A 170 6.17 0.68 10.33
CA HIS A 170 6.61 -0.64 10.74
C HIS A 170 7.79 -1.04 9.85
N SER A 171 8.59 -2.03 10.26
CA SER A 171 9.73 -2.47 9.46
C SER A 171 9.28 -2.98 8.08
N VAL A 172 9.82 -2.39 7.01
CA VAL A 172 9.55 -2.79 5.62
C VAL A 172 10.01 -4.23 5.40
N SER A 173 9.12 -5.04 4.83
CA SER A 173 9.45 -6.33 4.24
C SER A 173 9.02 -6.24 2.80
N VAL A 174 9.97 -5.93 1.90
CA VAL A 174 9.75 -5.84 0.46
C VAL A 174 8.92 -7.05 0.00
N PRO A 175 7.66 -6.86 -0.42
CA PRO A 175 6.85 -7.97 -0.89
C PRO A 175 7.52 -8.53 -2.14
N GLU A 176 7.94 -9.79 -2.08
CA GLU A 176 8.42 -10.49 -3.27
C GLU A 176 7.33 -10.37 -4.34
N PRO A 177 7.66 -9.92 -5.56
CA PRO A 177 6.66 -9.69 -6.59
C PRO A 177 5.80 -10.94 -6.79
N GLY A 178 4.47 -10.79 -6.87
CA GLY A 178 3.53 -11.91 -7.05
C GLY A 178 3.78 -12.76 -8.31
N SER A 179 4.75 -12.37 -9.15
CA SER A 179 5.32 -13.16 -10.22
C SER A 179 5.92 -14.49 -9.74
N SER A 180 6.45 -14.59 -8.52
CA SER A 180 6.96 -15.86 -7.96
C SER A 180 5.83 -16.87 -7.72
N ALA A 181 4.70 -16.40 -7.18
CA ALA A 181 3.50 -17.22 -6.99
C ALA A 181 2.86 -17.62 -8.33
N LEU A 182 2.79 -16.70 -9.29
CA LEU A 182 2.28 -16.99 -10.64
C LEU A 182 3.19 -17.95 -11.41
N LEU A 183 4.50 -17.82 -11.27
CA LEU A 183 5.48 -18.75 -11.83
C LEU A 183 5.31 -20.15 -11.20
N GLY A 184 5.12 -20.21 -9.88
CA GLY A 184 4.83 -21.45 -9.16
C GLY A 184 3.56 -22.14 -9.66
N LEU A 185 2.47 -21.39 -9.83
CA LEU A 185 1.20 -21.90 -10.36
C LEU A 185 1.33 -22.33 -11.83
N GLY A 186 2.06 -21.57 -12.66
CA GLY A 186 2.32 -21.91 -14.05
C GLY A 186 3.08 -23.22 -14.19
N LEU A 187 4.11 -23.44 -13.37
CA LEU A 187 4.85 -24.69 -13.33
C LEU A 187 4.00 -25.87 -12.85
N LEU A 188 3.18 -25.66 -11.81
CA LEU A 188 2.25 -26.68 -11.30
C LEU A 188 1.24 -27.11 -12.36
N ALA A 189 0.67 -26.15 -13.09
CA ALA A 189 -0.25 -26.42 -14.19
C ALA A 189 0.41 -27.24 -15.31
N LEU A 190 1.65 -26.91 -15.69
CA LEU A 190 2.41 -27.67 -16.69
C LEU A 190 2.69 -29.12 -16.25
N VAL A 191 3.04 -29.33 -14.97
CA VAL A 191 3.24 -30.68 -14.42
C VAL A 191 1.93 -31.48 -14.47
N MET A 192 0.80 -30.90 -14.05
CA MET A 192 -0.50 -31.58 -14.11
C MET A 192 -0.92 -31.92 -15.54
N LEU A 193 -0.68 -31.02 -16.50
CA LEU A 193 -0.95 -31.29 -17.93
C LEU A 193 -0.09 -32.45 -18.46
N ARG A 194 1.19 -32.53 -18.06
CA ARG A 194 2.08 -33.63 -18.46
C ARG A 194 1.66 -34.98 -17.88
N LEU A 195 1.18 -35.01 -16.63
CA LEU A 195 0.68 -36.24 -16.01
C LEU A 195 -0.60 -36.74 -16.69
N ARG A 196 -1.53 -35.83 -17.04
CA ARG A 196 -2.75 -36.17 -17.77
C ARG A 196 -2.48 -36.72 -19.18
N SER A 197 -1.51 -36.14 -19.89
CA SER A 197 -1.13 -36.61 -21.23
C SER A 197 -0.59 -38.04 -21.24
N ARG A 198 0.10 -38.47 -20.17
CA ARG A 198 0.64 -39.84 -20.05
C ARG A 198 -0.41 -40.88 -19.70
N SER A 199 -1.48 -40.48 -19.01
CA SER A 199 -2.56 -41.39 -18.64
C SER A 199 -3.56 -41.66 -19.76
N ALA A 200 -3.53 -40.86 -20.85
CA ALA A 200 -4.38 -41.03 -22.03
C ALA A 200 -3.73 -41.86 -23.15
N SER A 201 -2.48 -42.32 -22.96
CA SER A 201 -1.72 -43.13 -23.92
C SER A 201 -1.54 -44.60 -23.48
N VAL A 202 -2.44 -45.10 -22.62
CA VAL A 202 -2.57 -46.52 -22.22
C VAL A 202 -4.01 -46.92 -22.46
#